data_AF-A0A3E3ID68-F1
#
_entry.id   AF-A0A3E3ID68-F1
#
_cell.length_a   1.000
_cell.length_b   1.000
_cell.length_c   1.000
_cell.angle_alpha   90.00
_cell.angle_beta   90.00
_cell.angle_gamma   90.00
#
_symmetry.space_group_name_H-M   'P 1'
#
loop_
_entity.id
_entity.type
_entity.pdbx_description
1 polymer ?
#
loop_
_entity_poly.entity_id
_entity_poly.type
_entity_poly.pdbx_seq_one_letter_code
_entity_poly.pdbx_strand_id
1 'polypeptide(L)'
;MTTVQVDPGVCGFTTNVEAVSEDQEEVKITVKTGCESVRKMMEELGDTFDAFELCLTRPGQGPLFEFAGEHFPIHAACPVIAGIIKCAEVECKLALPKDAQIKFI
;
A
#
# COMPACT_ATOMS: atom_id res chain seq x y z
N MET A 1 -3.91 1.48 15.08
CA MET A 1 -3.37 2.45 14.12
C MET A 1 -1.91 2.14 13.87
N THR A 2 -1.58 1.91 12.61
CA THR A 2 -0.24 1.60 12.12
C THR A 2 0.15 2.63 11.08
N THR A 3 1.44 3.00 11.06
CA THR A 3 1.96 4.00 10.13
C THR A 3 3.24 3.49 9.49
N VAL A 4 3.35 3.65 8.18
CA VAL A 4 4.51 3.23 7.38
C VAL A 4 4.97 4.39 6.51
N GLN A 5 6.27 4.64 6.49
CA GLN A 5 6.90 5.49 5.48
C GLN A 5 7.56 4.59 4.44
N VAL A 6 7.22 4.81 3.16
CA VAL A 6 7.80 4.10 2.02
C VAL A 6 8.74 5.02 1.27
N ASP A 7 10.00 4.61 1.17
CA ASP A 7 11.00 5.22 0.29
C ASP A 7 10.94 4.54 -1.09
N PRO A 8 10.53 5.24 -2.16
CA PRO A 8 10.44 4.67 -3.49
C PRO A 8 11.77 4.67 -4.26
N GLY A 9 12.85 5.18 -3.68
CA GLY A 9 14.15 5.35 -4.34
C GLY A 9 14.19 6.58 -5.23
N VAL A 10 14.75 6.45 -6.44
CA VAL A 10 15.19 7.58 -7.28
C VAL A 10 14.08 8.55 -7.69
N CYS A 11 12.81 8.15 -7.72
CA CYS A 11 11.72 9.08 -8.05
C CYS A 11 11.43 10.09 -6.93
N GLY A 12 11.89 9.84 -5.70
CA GLY A 12 11.82 10.77 -4.57
C GLY A 12 10.43 11.01 -3.98
N PHE A 13 9.37 10.37 -4.50
CA PHE A 13 8.00 10.53 -4.00
C PHE A 13 7.73 9.71 -2.73
N THR A 14 8.44 10.07 -1.65
CA THR A 14 8.25 9.45 -0.33
C THR A 14 6.77 9.45 0.03
N THR A 15 6.29 8.28 0.44
CA THR A 15 4.86 8.04 0.67
C THR A 15 4.63 7.63 2.12
N ASN A 16 3.75 8.35 2.82
CA ASN A 16 3.33 7.99 4.18
C ASN A 16 1.96 7.33 4.11
N VAL A 17 1.84 6.16 4.72
CA VAL A 17 0.60 5.37 4.80
C VAL A 17 0.19 5.26 6.26
N GLU A 18 -1.09 5.53 6.53
CA GLU A 18 -1.72 5.33 7.83
C GLU A 18 -2.85 4.31 7.65
N ALA A 19 -2.87 3.26 8.46
CA ALA A 19 -3.93 2.25 8.49
C ALA A 19 -4.62 2.24 9.86
N VAL A 20 -5.96 2.19 9.85
CA VAL A 20 -6.79 2.10 11.05
C VAL A 20 -7.86 1.03 10.82
N SER A 21 -8.00 0.12 11.78
CA SER A 21 -9.07 -0.88 11.80
C SER A 21 -9.59 -1.06 13.23
N GLU A 22 -10.92 -1.17 13.38
CA GLU A 22 -11.56 -1.41 14.68
C GLU A 22 -11.84 -2.90 14.92
N ASP A 23 -12.11 -3.65 13.85
CA ASP A 23 -12.58 -5.03 13.88
C ASP A 23 -11.59 -6.04 13.28
N GLN A 24 -10.50 -5.57 12.66
CA GLN A 24 -9.51 -6.36 11.90
C GLN A 24 -10.04 -6.95 10.58
N GLU A 25 -11.27 -6.63 10.18
CA GLU A 25 -11.89 -7.08 8.92
C GLU A 25 -11.95 -5.94 7.91
N GLU A 26 -12.36 -4.75 8.34
CA GLU A 26 -12.37 -3.54 7.52
C GLU A 26 -11.19 -2.63 7.90
N VAL A 27 -10.46 -2.14 6.91
CA VAL A 27 -9.31 -1.24 7.11
C VAL A 27 -9.46 0.05 6.35
N LYS A 28 -9.35 1.16 7.07
CA LYS A 28 -9.23 2.48 6.50
C LYS A 28 -7.76 2.84 6.27
N ILE A 29 -7.41 3.18 5.03
CA ILE A 29 -6.06 3.49 4.58
C ILE A 29 -5.99 4.93 4.07
N THR A 30 -5.16 5.75 4.71
CA THR A 30 -4.85 7.11 4.24
C THR A 30 -3.44 7.14 3.67
N VAL A 31 -3.29 7.61 2.43
CA VAL A 31 -1.99 7.69 1.73
C VAL A 31 -1.64 9.14 1.40
N LYS A 32 -0.51 9.62 1.93
CA LYS A 32 0.05 10.95 1.64
C LYS A 32 1.28 10.78 0.76
N THR A 33 1.20 11.22 -0.50
CA THR A 33 2.26 11.01 -1.50
C THR A 33 2.35 12.13 -2.53
N GLY A 34 3.57 12.36 -3.03
CA GLY A 34 3.82 13.20 -4.20
C GLY A 34 3.53 12.49 -5.53
N CYS A 35 3.42 11.16 -5.56
CA CYS A 35 3.18 10.39 -6.78
C CYS A 35 1.72 10.55 -7.25
N GLU A 36 1.53 11.11 -8.44
CA GLU A 36 0.19 11.34 -9.01
C GLU A 36 -0.58 10.03 -9.25
N SER A 37 0.08 8.98 -9.72
CA SER A 37 -0.56 7.69 -10.01
C SER A 37 -1.10 7.01 -8.74
N VAL A 38 -0.33 7.07 -7.64
CA VAL A 38 -0.78 6.54 -6.35
C VAL A 38 -1.91 7.40 -5.78
N ARG A 39 -1.86 8.73 -5.93
CA ARG A 39 -2.96 9.60 -5.51
C ARG A 39 -4.27 9.26 -6.22
N LYS A 40 -4.23 9.17 -7.55
CA LYS A 40 -5.39 8.80 -8.38
C LYS A 40 -5.95 7.42 -8.02
N MET A 41 -5.08 6.46 -7.73
CA MET A 41 -5.48 5.13 -7.27
C MET A 41 -6.32 5.20 -6.00
N MET A 42 -5.86 5.96 -5.00
CA MET A 42 -6.61 6.09 -3.74
C MET A 42 -7.87 6.97 -3.88
N GLU A 43 -7.87 7.92 -4.81
CA GLU A 43 -9.07 8.70 -5.14
C GLU A 43 -10.15 7.85 -5.82
N GLU A 44 -9.77 6.93 -6.72
CA GLU A 44 -10.72 6.07 -7.45
C GLU A 44 -11.21 4.88 -6.61
N LEU A 45 -10.28 4.16 -5.97
CA LEU A 45 -10.61 2.96 -5.20
C LEU A 45 -11.25 3.28 -3.84
N GLY A 46 -11.11 4.51 -3.38
CA GLY A 46 -11.49 4.92 -2.03
C GLY A 46 -10.44 4.57 -0.98
N ASP A 47 -10.82 4.77 0.28
CA ASP A 47 -9.92 4.65 1.43
C ASP A 47 -10.25 3.48 2.35
N THR A 48 -11.27 2.68 2.05
CA THR A 48 -11.77 1.62 2.93
C THR A 48 -11.79 0.30 2.17
N PHE A 49 -11.20 -0.74 2.75
CA PHE A 49 -10.98 -2.04 2.10
C PHE A 49 -11.31 -3.19 3.04
N ASP A 50 -11.73 -4.33 2.48
CA ASP A 50 -11.71 -5.61 3.17
C ASP A 50 -10.24 -6.08 3.32
N ALA A 51 -9.83 -6.35 4.57
CA ALA A 51 -8.47 -6.69 4.90
C ALA A 51 -8.03 -8.04 4.31
N PHE A 52 -8.94 -9.00 4.19
CA PHE A 52 -8.62 -10.33 3.66
C PHE A 52 -8.46 -10.28 2.14
N GLU A 53 -9.34 -9.57 1.43
CA GLU A 53 -9.23 -9.38 -0.02
C GLU A 53 -8.00 -8.56 -0.39
N LEU A 54 -7.66 -7.55 0.42
CA LEU A 54 -6.48 -6.70 0.19
C LEU A 54 -5.17 -7.45 0.49
N CYS A 55 -5.11 -8.20 1.59
CA CYS A 55 -3.84 -8.74 2.11
C CYS A 55 -3.61 -10.22 1.79
N LEU A 56 -4.65 -11.06 1.73
CA LEU A 56 -4.53 -12.52 1.57
C LEU A 56 -4.71 -12.97 0.11
N THR A 57 -4.12 -12.21 -0.81
CA THR A 57 -4.10 -12.52 -2.25
C THR A 57 -2.68 -12.78 -2.75
N ARG A 58 -2.53 -13.28 -3.98
CA ARG A 58 -1.20 -13.49 -4.58
C ARG A 58 -0.57 -12.15 -4.95
N PRO A 59 0.77 -12.00 -4.87
CA PRO A 59 1.44 -10.80 -5.36
C PRO A 59 1.05 -10.50 -6.82
N GLY A 60 0.70 -9.24 -7.09
CA GLY A 60 0.20 -8.84 -8.42
C GLY A 60 -1.30 -9.04 -8.63
N GLN A 61 -2.06 -9.44 -7.62
CA GLN A 61 -3.52 -9.54 -7.64
C GLN A 61 -4.16 -8.62 -6.58
N GLY A 62 -5.47 -8.39 -6.69
CA GLY A 62 -6.22 -7.56 -5.75
C GLY A 62 -6.35 -6.11 -6.22
N PRO A 63 -7.19 -5.31 -5.54
CA PRO A 63 -7.72 -4.05 -6.07
C PRO A 63 -6.61 -3.04 -6.43
N LEU A 64 -5.57 -2.94 -5.60
CA LEU A 64 -4.45 -2.02 -5.86
C LEU A 64 -3.62 -2.44 -7.08
N PHE A 65 -3.35 -3.74 -7.24
CA PHE A 65 -2.55 -4.24 -8.36
C PHE A 65 -3.33 -4.26 -9.66
N GLU A 66 -4.63 -4.54 -9.61
CA GLU A 66 -5.53 -4.47 -10.78
C GLU A 66 -5.60 -3.05 -11.33
N PHE A 67 -5.87 -2.06 -10.47
CA PHE A 67 -5.82 -0.65 -10.86
C PHE A 67 -4.43 -0.25 -11.39
N ALA A 68 -3.36 -0.65 -10.70
CA ALA A 68 -2.01 -0.31 -11.12
C ALA A 68 -1.66 -0.93 -12.49
N GLY A 69 -2.10 -2.16 -12.76
CA GLY A 69 -1.88 -2.84 -14.04
C GLY A 69 -2.44 -2.07 -15.24
N GLU A 70 -3.54 -1.35 -15.05
CA GLU A 70 -4.22 -0.59 -16.10
C GLU A 70 -3.76 0.88 -16.18
N HIS A 71 -3.37 1.48 -15.05
CA HIS A 71 -3.22 2.94 -14.94
C HIS A 71 -1.83 3.44 -14.52
N PHE A 72 -0.95 2.60 -13.98
CA PHE A 72 0.37 3.08 -13.54
C PHE A 72 1.36 3.28 -14.70
N PRO A 73 2.35 4.18 -14.53
CA PRO A 73 3.47 4.28 -15.45
C PRO A 73 4.31 2.99 -15.46
N ILE A 74 5.15 2.82 -16.49
CA ILE A 74 5.92 1.58 -16.75
C ILE A 74 7.10 1.44 -15.77
N HIS A 75 6.82 1.17 -14.49
CA HIS A 75 7.81 0.86 -13.45
C HIS A 75 7.22 -0.07 -12.37
N ALA A 76 6.96 -1.32 -12.75
CA ALA A 76 6.28 -2.33 -11.92
C ALA A 76 6.91 -2.61 -10.54
N ALA A 77 8.18 -2.25 -10.34
CA ALA A 77 8.91 -2.47 -9.08
C ALA A 77 8.64 -1.40 -8.00
N CYS A 78 7.68 -0.49 -8.20
CA CYS A 78 7.37 0.54 -7.22
C CYS A 78 6.99 -0.09 -5.86
N PRO A 79 7.74 0.19 -4.77
CA PRO A 79 7.50 -0.46 -3.48
C PRO A 79 6.27 0.09 -2.75
N VAL A 80 5.64 1.16 -3.27
CA VAL A 80 4.53 1.86 -2.60
C VAL A 80 3.32 0.95 -2.38
N ILE A 81 2.91 0.17 -3.39
CA ILE A 81 1.75 -0.74 -3.24
C ILE A 81 2.05 -1.78 -2.15
N ALA A 82 3.25 -2.37 -2.15
CA ALA A 82 3.66 -3.30 -1.11
C ALA A 82 3.68 -2.65 0.28
N GLY A 83 4.11 -1.39 0.39
CA GLY A 83 4.09 -0.64 1.64
C GLY A 83 2.68 -0.34 2.14
N ILE A 84 1.73 -0.06 1.25
CA ILE A 84 0.30 0.11 1.59
C ILE A 84 -0.25 -1.20 2.18
N ILE A 85 -0.05 -2.31 1.48
CA ILE A 85 -0.52 -3.64 1.91
C ILE A 85 0.14 -4.03 3.24
N LYS A 86 1.45 -3.84 3.40
CA LYS A 86 2.16 -4.10 4.66
C LYS A 86 1.60 -3.31 5.85
N CYS A 87 1.19 -2.06 5.62
CA CYS A 87 0.58 -1.24 6.65
C CYS A 87 -0.76 -1.83 7.12
N ALA A 88 -1.60 -2.27 6.16
CA ALA A 88 -2.87 -2.94 6.43
C ALA A 88 -2.68 -4.31 7.11
N GLU A 89 -1.74 -5.13 6.62
CA GLU A 89 -1.43 -6.45 7.21
C GLU A 89 -1.10 -6.34 8.71
N VAL A 90 -0.32 -5.32 9.10
CA VAL A 90 0.05 -5.10 10.51
C VAL A 90 -1.13 -4.57 11.31
N GLU A 91 -1.89 -3.60 10.76
CA GLU A 91 -3.04 -3.03 11.46
C GLU A 91 -4.13 -4.07 11.75
N CYS A 92 -4.42 -4.94 10.78
CA CYS A 92 -5.42 -6.00 10.88
C CYS A 92 -4.88 -7.29 11.53
N LYS A 93 -3.69 -7.26 12.14
CA LYS A 93 -3.04 -8.40 12.83
C LYS A 93 -2.81 -9.65 11.96
N LEU A 94 -2.71 -9.46 10.65
CA LEU A 94 -2.34 -10.51 9.70
C LEU A 94 -0.82 -10.71 9.63
N ALA A 95 -0.04 -9.70 10.04
CA ALA A 95 1.42 -9.77 10.15
C ALA A 95 1.95 -9.03 11.40
N LEU A 96 3.17 -9.37 11.81
CA LEU A 96 3.91 -8.62 12.82
C LEU A 96 4.69 -7.47 12.18
N PRO A 97 4.82 -6.30 12.85
CA PRO A 97 5.56 -5.17 12.32
C PRO A 97 7.05 -5.49 12.22
N LYS A 98 7.63 -5.31 11.03
CA LYS A 98 9.06 -5.38 10.77
C LYS A 98 9.40 -4.67 9.47
N ASP A 99 10.51 -3.94 9.47
CA ASP A 99 10.98 -3.21 8.28
C ASP A 99 11.34 -4.16 7.13
N ALA A 100 10.92 -3.78 5.93
CA ALA A 100 11.30 -4.39 4.67
C ALA A 100 12.02 -3.35 3.81
N GLN A 101 13.12 -3.72 3.15
CA GLN A 101 13.93 -2.78 2.39
C GLN A 101 14.52 -3.40 1.12
N ILE A 102 14.69 -2.56 0.10
CA ILE A 102 15.53 -2.82 -1.06
C ILE A 102 16.85 -2.09 -0.81
N LYS A 103 17.96 -2.81 -0.83
CA LYS A 103 19.30 -2.25 -0.57
C LYS A 103 20.26 -2.63 -1.69
N PHE A 104 20.81 -1.63 -2.36
CA PHE A 104 21.91 -1.81 -3.32
C PHE A 104 23.24 -1.99 -2.57
N ILE A 105 24.11 -2.87 -3.05
CA ILE A 105 25.42 -3.20 -2.47
C ILE A 105 26.52 -3.08 -3.51
#